data_AF-A0A432SHB5-F1
#
_entry.id   AF-A0A432SHB5-F1
#
_cell.length_a   1.000
_cell.length_b   1.000
_cell.length_c   1.000
_cell.angle_alpha   90.00
_cell.angle_beta   90.00
_cell.angle_gamma   90.00
#
_symmetry.space_group_name_H-M   'P 1'
#
loop_
_entity.id
_entity.type
_entity.pdbx_description
1 polymer ?
#
loop_
_entity_poly.entity_id
_entity_poly.type
_entity_poly.pdbx_seq_one_letter_code
_entity_poly.pdbx_strand_id
1 'polypeptide(L)' 'MIFSKIFLRPLLLVISQVFKTFVLIRIQAYKRGWLKTETVKTVVISVGNLTVGGTGKTPVVDFLVKEF' A
#
# COMPACT_ATOMS: atom_id res chain seq x y z
N MET A 1 -24.35 -20.21 5.11
CA MET A 1 -23.34 -19.29 4.54
C MET A 1 -23.74 -17.79 4.56
N ILE A 2 -25.03 -17.45 4.65
CA ILE A 2 -25.53 -16.05 4.65
C ILE A 2 -25.32 -15.36 6.02
N PHE A 3 -25.54 -16.08 7.12
CA PHE A 3 -25.51 -15.52 8.48
C PHE A 3 -24.12 -14.99 8.90
N SER A 4 -23.02 -15.69 8.58
CA SER A 4 -21.67 -15.20 8.96
C SER A 4 -21.25 -13.97 8.18
N LYS A 5 -21.67 -13.80 6.91
CA LYS A 5 -21.35 -12.60 6.11
C LYS A 5 -21.99 -11.33 6.66
N ILE A 6 -23.16 -11.43 7.29
CA ILE A 6 -23.86 -10.30 7.90
C ILE A 6 -23.14 -9.76 9.13
N PHE A 7 -22.45 -10.62 9.89
CA PHE A 7 -21.67 -10.22 11.06
C PHE A 7 -20.21 -9.89 10.73
N LEU A 8 -19.60 -10.64 9.80
CA LEU A 8 -18.20 -10.43 9.38
C LEU A 8 -18.00 -9.12 8.61
N ARG A 9 -18.94 -8.72 7.74
CA ARG A 9 -18.82 -7.49 6.95
C ARG A 9 -18.72 -6.22 7.80
N PRO A 10 -19.64 -5.93 8.75
CA PRO A 10 -19.53 -4.72 9.57
C PRO A 10 -18.28 -4.74 10.44
N LEU A 11 -17.88 -5.91 10.98
CA LEU A 11 -16.63 -6.05 11.72
C LEU A 11 -15.41 -5.70 10.87
N LEU A 12 -15.32 -6.25 9.66
CA LEU A 12 -14.24 -5.95 8.72
C LEU A 12 -14.25 -4.49 8.26
N LEU A 13 -15.42 -3.85 8.15
CA LEU A 13 -15.53 -2.43 7.85
C LEU A 13 -14.97 -1.55 8.97
N VAL A 14 -15.28 -1.86 10.22
CA VAL A 14 -14.72 -1.14 11.38
C VAL A 14 -13.20 -1.29 11.39
N ILE A 15 -12.69 -2.52 11.23
CA ILE A 15 -11.25 -2.79 11.14
C ILE A 15 -10.61 -2.03 9.96
N SER A 16 -11.29 -1.97 8.82
CA SER A 16 -10.82 -1.23 7.64
C SER A 16 -10.70 0.27 7.91
N GLN A 17 -11.65 0.89 8.62
CA GLN A 17 -11.57 2.31 8.97
C GLN A 17 -10.42 2.60 9.96
N VAL A 18 -10.21 1.71 10.92
CA VAL A 18 -9.06 1.81 11.85
C VAL A 18 -7.75 1.73 11.07
N PHE A 19 -7.60 0.73 10.20
CA PHE A 19 -6.42 0.60 9.33
C PHE A 19 -6.21 1.83 8.44
N LYS A 20 -7.26 2.34 7.81
CA LYS A 20 -7.22 3.55 6.98
C LYS A 20 -6.70 4.75 7.77
N THR A 21 -7.20 4.95 8.98
CA THR A 21 -6.77 6.04 9.87
C THR A 21 -5.27 5.96 10.16
N PHE A 22 -4.77 4.77 10.53
CA PHE A 22 -3.32 4.57 10.75
C PHE A 22 -2.48 4.85 9.50
N VAL A 23 -2.92 4.39 8.32
CA VAL A 23 -2.23 4.65 7.06
C VAL A 23 -2.19 6.14 6.75
N LEU A 24 -3.29 6.87 6.94
CA LEU A 24 -3.34 8.31 6.72
C LEU A 24 -2.41 9.08 7.67
N ILE A 25 -2.37 8.69 8.95
CA ILE A 25 -1.44 9.26 9.93
C ILE A 25 0.00 9.02 9.48
N ARG A 26 0.35 7.81 9.05
CA ARG A 26 1.68 7.47 8.55
C ARG A 26 2.05 8.32 7.34
N ILE A 27 1.16 8.44 6.35
CA ILE A 27 1.38 9.27 5.15
C ILE A 27 1.62 10.73 5.57
N GLN A 28 0.82 11.27 6.49
CA GLN A 28 0.97 12.64 6.96
C GLN A 28 2.28 12.85 7.72
N ALA A 29 2.73 11.87 8.50
CA ALA A 29 4.01 11.91 9.21
C ALA A 29 5.21 11.94 8.24
N TYR A 30 5.17 11.17 7.14
CA TYR A 30 6.19 11.30 6.07
C TYR A 30 6.11 12.65 5.37
N LYS A 31 4.91 13.12 5.00
CA LYS A 31 4.72 14.43 4.34
C LYS A 31 5.24 15.60 5.18
N ARG A 32 5.11 15.51 6.51
CA ARG A 32 5.60 16.53 7.46
C ARG A 32 7.09 16.34 7.82
N GLY A 33 7.75 15.30 7.31
CA GLY A 33 9.14 15.00 7.65
C GLY A 33 9.35 14.48 9.08
N TRP A 34 8.29 14.07 9.78
CA TRP A 34 8.39 13.48 11.12
C TRP A 34 9.03 12.10 11.10
N LEU A 35 8.89 11.37 9.99
CA LEU A 35 9.54 10.09 9.75
C LEU A 35 10.74 10.28 8.83
N LYS A 36 11.85 9.61 9.14
CA LYS A 36 13.09 9.66 8.36
C LYS A 36 12.85 9.12 6.95
N THR A 37 13.40 9.82 5.97
CA THR A 37 13.43 9.42 4.56
C THR A 37 14.89 9.40 4.12
N GLU A 38 15.39 8.24 3.70
CA GLU A 38 16.76 8.08 3.24
C GLU A 38 16.86 8.46 1.76
N THR A 39 17.89 9.23 1.41
CA THR A 39 18.18 9.60 0.03
C THR A 39 19.48 8.92 -0.41
N VAL A 40 19.47 8.42 -1.64
CA VAL A 40 20.64 7.76 -2.25
C VAL A 40 21.10 8.57 -3.46
N LYS A 41 22.39 8.46 -3.79
CA LYS A 41 23.02 9.25 -4.88
C LYS A 41 22.69 8.75 -6.29
N THR A 42 21.97 7.65 -6.42
CA THR A 42 21.57 7.04 -7.70
C THR A 42 20.08 7.24 -7.97
N VAL A 43 19.68 7.09 -9.23
CA VAL A 43 18.26 7.10 -9.62
C VAL A 43 17.58 5.86 -9.03
N VAL A 44 16.46 6.06 -8.34
CA VAL A 44 15.65 4.98 -7.76
C VAL A 44 14.25 5.05 -8.32
N ILE A 45 13.79 3.95 -8.93
CA ILE A 45 12.43 3.78 -9.41
C ILE A 45 11.70 2.81 -8.46
N SER A 46 10.61 3.27 -7.86
CA SER A 46 9.78 2.45 -6.97
C SER A 46 8.55 1.92 -7.72
N VAL A 47 8.42 0.61 -7.86
CA VAL A 47 7.27 -0.04 -8.52
C VAL A 47 6.38 -0.68 -7.47
N GLY A 48 5.15 -0.18 -7.34
CA GLY A 48 4.19 -0.57 -6.31
C GLY A 48 2.77 -0.74 -6.83
N ASN A 49 1.85 -1.10 -5.94
CA ASN A 49 0.40 -1.16 -6.20
C ASN A 49 -0.35 -0.94 -4.90
N LEU A 50 -1.58 -0.45 -4.99
CA LEU A 50 -2.47 -0.14 -3.87
C LEU A 50 -3.28 -1.34 -3.38
N THR A 51 -3.55 -2.31 -4.25
CA THR A 51 -4.34 -3.49 -3.91
C THR A 51 -3.47 -4.69 -3.57
N VAL A 52 -3.99 -5.53 -2.67
CA VAL A 52 -3.43 -6.85 -2.38
C VAL A 52 -3.76 -7.82 -3.50
N GLY A 53 -2.86 -8.79 -3.74
CA GLY A 53 -3.01 -9.80 -4.79
C GLY A 53 -2.10 -9.61 -6.00
N GLY A 54 -2.26 -10.49 -6.99
CA GLY A 54 -1.47 -10.52 -8.23
C GLY A 54 -1.86 -9.36 -9.15
N THR A 55 -1.12 -8.25 -9.07
CA THR A 55 -1.41 -6.99 -9.76
C THR A 55 -0.38 -6.65 -10.84
N GLY A 56 0.37 -7.65 -11.30
CA GLY A 56 1.31 -7.49 -12.42
C GLY A 56 2.61 -6.74 -12.09
N LYS A 57 2.92 -6.46 -10.81
CA LYS A 57 4.18 -5.79 -10.43
C LYS A 57 5.41 -6.49 -11.00
N THR A 58 5.47 -7.82 -10.92
CA THR A 58 6.63 -8.60 -11.38
C THR A 58 6.82 -8.51 -12.90
N PRO A 59 5.80 -8.74 -13.75
CA PRO A 59 5.91 -8.45 -15.18
C PRO A 59 6.30 -7.00 -15.51
N VAL A 60 5.78 -6.02 -14.76
CA VAL A 60 6.09 -4.60 -14.98
C VAL A 60 7.56 -4.30 -14.67
N VAL A 61 8.11 -4.87 -13.59
CA VAL A 61 9.54 -4.73 -13.28
C VAL A 61 10.41 -5.38 -14.36
N ASP A 62 10.04 -6.57 -14.85
CA ASP A 62 10.76 -7.24 -15.94
C ASP A 62 10.77 -6.40 -17.24
N PHE A 63 9.65 -5.77 -17.57
CA PHE A 63 9.57 -4.83 -18.68
C PHE A 63 10.47 -3.61 -18.47
N LEU A 64 10.39 -2.96 -17.30
CA LEU A 64 11.20 -1.77 -17.00
C LEU A 64 12.71 -2.06 -17.06
N VAL A 65 13.16 -3.23 -16.60
CA VAL A 65 14.58 -3.62 -16.67
C VAL A 65 15.06 -3.87 -18.11
N LYS A 66 14.15 -4.19 -19.03
CA LYS A 66 14.49 -4.42 -20.45
C LYS A 66 14.52 -3.13 -21.27
N GLU A 67 13.70 -2.15 -20.90
CA GLU A 67 13.56 -0.89 -21.63
C GLU A 67 14.53 0.21 -21.17
N PHE A 68 15.05 0.11 -19.94
CA PHE A 68 16.04 1.03 -19.37
C PHE A 68 17.42 0.38 -19.28
#